data_AF-I0S606-F1
#
_entry.id   AF-I0S606-F1
#
_cell.length_a   1.000
_cell.length_b   1.000
_cell.length_c   1.000
_cell.angle_alpha   90.00
_cell.angle_beta   90.00
_cell.angle_gamma   90.00
#
_symmetry.space_group_name_H-M   'P 1'
#
loop_
_entity.id
_entity.type
_entity.pdbx_description
1 polymer ?
#
loop_
_entity_poly.entity_id
_entity_poly.type
_entity_poly.pdbx_seq_one_letter_code
_entity_poly.pdbx_strand_id
1 'polypeptide(L)'
;MENNKNSHLEVMRAEVPGPVFGKVVSKLKDTAQILYLLYLALFAIFVVIYYLAGMPLFDSFIIAMGTAGTGGFAVYNDGIAHYNSSLITYLVSFGVLIFGVNFNLYYFLLLRKFKASFGDEELRTYLIIVASATIFICLNVFHIYQDLSQTLEISFFQVSNIITTTGFGFGDITAWPLFSQFILLILMCIGGSAGSTAGGLKVVRCLMLVRIAKNQVLSTLSPKRVLTLHVNHSVIDKDT
;
A
#
# COMPACT_ATOMS: atom_id res chain seq x y z
N MET A 1 -26.98 -28.97 -11.62
CA MET A 1 -25.92 -29.57 -10.80
C MET A 1 -25.10 -28.43 -10.21
N GLU A 2 -25.46 -27.98 -9.01
CA GLU A 2 -24.70 -26.97 -8.28
C GLU A 2 -23.32 -27.55 -7.96
N ASN A 3 -22.29 -26.92 -8.52
CA ASN A 3 -20.92 -27.37 -8.35
C ASN A 3 -20.44 -26.91 -6.96
N ASN A 4 -20.77 -27.68 -5.93
CA ASN A 4 -20.50 -27.38 -4.51
C ASN A 4 -19.01 -27.18 -4.19
N LYS A 5 -18.10 -27.47 -5.14
CA LYS A 5 -16.66 -27.15 -5.05
C LYS A 5 -16.32 -25.67 -5.28
N ASN A 6 -17.21 -24.89 -5.91
CA ASN A 6 -16.96 -23.48 -6.23
C ASN A 6 -17.65 -22.48 -5.28
N SER A 7 -18.56 -22.91 -4.39
CA SER A 7 -19.27 -21.96 -3.51
C SER A 7 -18.31 -21.16 -2.61
N HIS A 8 -17.27 -21.82 -2.08
CA HIS A 8 -16.23 -21.16 -1.30
C HIS A 8 -15.44 -20.12 -2.10
N LEU A 9 -15.27 -20.31 -3.41
CA LEU A 9 -14.59 -19.36 -4.28
C LEU A 9 -15.46 -18.14 -4.59
N GLU A 10 -16.77 -18.35 -4.79
CA GLU A 10 -17.70 -17.27 -5.08
C GLU A 10 -17.98 -16.40 -3.85
N VAL A 11 -18.14 -17.02 -2.68
CA VAL A 11 -18.27 -16.29 -1.40
C VAL A 11 -17.00 -15.49 -1.12
N MET A 12 -15.81 -16.08 -1.31
CA MET A 12 -14.56 -15.36 -1.11
C MET A 12 -14.35 -14.24 -2.15
N ARG A 13 -14.79 -14.42 -3.40
CA ARG A 13 -14.75 -13.35 -4.42
C ARG A 13 -15.66 -12.18 -4.03
N ALA A 14 -16.75 -12.43 -3.32
CA ALA A 14 -17.63 -11.39 -2.79
C ALA A 14 -17.03 -10.66 -1.57
N GLU A 15 -16.23 -11.34 -0.75
CA GLU A 15 -15.66 -10.77 0.48
C GLU A 15 -14.28 -10.10 0.30
N VAL A 16 -13.48 -10.53 -0.68
CA VAL A 16 -12.11 -10.02 -0.84
C VAL A 16 -12.11 -8.68 -1.59
N PRO A 17 -11.50 -7.63 -1.05
CA PRO A 17 -11.39 -6.35 -1.73
C PRO A 17 -10.39 -6.42 -2.90
N GLY A 18 -10.89 -6.63 -4.11
CA GLY A 18 -10.11 -6.50 -5.35
C GLY A 18 -10.70 -7.28 -6.54
N PRO A 19 -10.48 -6.83 -7.78
CA PRO A 19 -11.13 -7.39 -8.98
C PRO A 19 -10.57 -8.75 -9.43
N VAL A 20 -9.32 -9.07 -9.08
CA VAL A 20 -8.64 -10.31 -9.48
C VAL A 20 -7.99 -10.99 -8.27
N PHE A 21 -8.55 -12.11 -7.84
CA PHE A 21 -7.89 -13.03 -6.93
C PHE A 21 -6.90 -13.88 -7.73
N GLY A 22 -5.61 -13.55 -7.65
CA GLY A 22 -4.56 -14.41 -8.19
C GLY A 22 -4.47 -15.69 -7.36
N LYS A 23 -4.97 -16.82 -7.86
CA LYS A 23 -4.68 -18.11 -7.24
C LYS A 23 -3.19 -18.38 -7.34
N VAL A 24 -2.51 -18.40 -6.20
CA VAL A 24 -1.09 -18.72 -6.12
C VAL A 24 -0.87 -20.23 -6.22
N VAL A 25 -1.75 -21.01 -5.59
CA VAL A 25 -1.77 -22.48 -5.61
C VAL A 25 -3.19 -22.98 -5.89
N SER A 26 -3.33 -24.24 -6.34
CA SER A 26 -4.61 -24.86 -6.69
C SER A 26 -5.62 -24.94 -5.53
N LYS A 27 -5.14 -25.00 -4.28
CA LYS A 27 -5.97 -25.00 -3.07
C LYS A 27 -5.92 -23.65 -2.36
N LEU A 28 -7.10 -23.13 -2.01
CA LEU A 28 -7.26 -21.86 -1.28
C LEU A 28 -6.63 -21.90 0.12
N LYS A 29 -6.79 -23.01 0.85
CA LYS A 29 -6.19 -23.21 2.17
C LYS A 29 -4.66 -23.04 2.14
N ASP A 30 -4.01 -23.65 1.15
CA ASP A 30 -2.56 -23.60 1.01
C ASP A 30 -2.09 -22.18 0.68
N THR A 31 -2.85 -21.46 -0.15
CA THR A 31 -2.59 -20.04 -0.45
C THR A 31 -2.67 -19.19 0.81
N ALA A 32 -3.74 -19.34 1.61
CA ALA A 32 -3.89 -18.58 2.86
C ALA A 32 -2.77 -18.88 3.87
N GLN A 33 -2.38 -20.15 4.02
CA GLN A 33 -1.30 -20.54 4.93
C GLN A 33 0.06 -19.96 4.50
N ILE A 34 0.35 -19.94 3.20
CA ILE A 34 1.57 -19.34 2.66
C ILE A 34 1.61 -17.82 2.94
N LEU A 35 0.51 -17.12 2.65
CA LEU A 35 0.43 -15.66 2.87
C LEU A 35 0.57 -15.32 4.36
N TYR A 36 -0.06 -16.12 5.24
CA TYR A 36 0.06 -15.94 6.68
C TYR A 36 1.48 -16.18 7.21
N LEU A 37 2.17 -17.20 6.69
CA LEU A 37 3.57 -17.46 7.05
C LEU A 37 4.47 -16.32 6.56
N LEU A 38 4.21 -15.78 5.38
CA LEU A 38 4.94 -14.63 4.83
C LEU A 38 4.75 -13.39 5.71
N TYR A 39 3.51 -13.14 6.16
CA TYR A 39 3.19 -12.07 7.10
C TYR A 39 3.98 -12.20 8.41
N LEU A 40 3.95 -13.37 9.05
CA LEU A 40 4.68 -13.60 10.30
C LEU A 40 6.20 -13.49 10.13
N ALA A 41 6.75 -13.98 9.02
CA ALA A 41 8.17 -13.86 8.73
C ALA A 41 8.59 -12.40 8.57
N LEU A 42 7.82 -11.62 7.79
CA LEU A 42 8.10 -10.20 7.58
C LEU A 42 7.95 -9.41 8.88
N PHE A 43 6.93 -9.70 9.67
CA PHE A 43 6.75 -9.12 11.02
C PHE A 43 7.97 -9.37 11.90
N ALA A 44 8.45 -10.61 12.01
CA ALA A 44 9.61 -10.95 12.82
C ALA A 44 10.89 -10.23 12.33
N ILE A 45 11.07 -10.09 11.01
CA ILE A 45 12.18 -9.32 10.44
C ILE A 45 12.12 -7.86 10.89
N PHE A 46 10.94 -7.22 10.85
CA PHE A 46 10.79 -5.84 11.28
C PHE A 46 10.99 -5.63 12.78
N VAL A 47 10.56 -6.59 13.62
CA VAL A 47 10.88 -6.56 15.06
C VAL A 47 12.40 -6.51 15.27
N VAL A 48 13.15 -7.37 14.57
CA VAL A 48 14.62 -7.40 14.68
C VAL A 48 15.23 -6.10 14.16
N ILE A 49 14.77 -5.59 13.01
CA ILE A 49 15.26 -4.34 12.42
C ILE A 49 15.05 -3.16 13.38
N TYR A 50 13.87 -3.04 13.99
CA TYR A 50 13.57 -1.96 14.93
C TYR A 50 14.38 -2.07 16.23
N TYR A 51 14.58 -3.29 16.72
CA TYR A 51 15.43 -3.51 17.89
C TYR A 51 16.89 -3.12 17.60
N LEU A 52 17.42 -3.51 16.45
CA LEU A 52 18.78 -3.14 16.03
C LEU A 52 18.93 -1.64 15.74
N ALA A 53 17.84 -0.96 15.38
CA ALA A 53 17.79 0.49 15.20
C ALA A 53 17.84 1.26 16.53
N GLY A 54 17.77 0.58 17.67
CA GLY A 54 17.89 1.16 19.01
C GLY A 54 16.57 1.31 19.77
N MET A 55 15.45 0.77 19.27
CA MET A 55 14.22 0.72 20.05
C MET A 55 14.32 -0.31 21.18
N PRO A 56 13.69 -0.06 22.34
CA PRO A 56 13.44 -1.10 23.32
C PRO A 56 12.76 -2.32 22.68
N LEU A 57 13.03 -3.52 23.21
CA LEU A 57 12.48 -4.75 22.62
C LEU A 57 10.94 -4.72 22.58
N PHE A 58 10.30 -4.29 23.68
CA PHE A 58 8.85 -4.18 23.77
C PHE A 58 8.29 -3.25 22.69
N ASP A 59 8.86 -2.05 22.57
CA ASP A 59 8.50 -1.07 21.56
C ASP A 59 8.65 -1.62 20.14
N SER A 60 9.74 -2.33 19.87
CA SER A 60 9.99 -2.96 18.58
C SER A 60 8.87 -3.93 18.19
N PHE A 61 8.34 -4.69 19.15
CA PHE A 61 7.17 -5.55 18.93
C PHE A 61 5.91 -4.74 18.62
N ILE A 62 5.59 -3.73 19.44
CA ILE A 62 4.37 -2.94 19.27
C ILE A 62 4.38 -2.17 17.95
N ILE A 63 5.48 -1.48 17.64
CA ILE A 63 5.63 -0.73 16.39
C ILE A 63 5.62 -1.69 15.19
N ALA A 64 6.25 -2.88 15.28
CA ALA A 64 6.15 -3.88 14.22
C ALA A 64 4.73 -4.42 14.04
N MET A 65 3.94 -4.59 15.10
CA MET A 65 2.53 -4.98 15.00
C MET A 65 1.70 -3.89 14.33
N GLY A 66 1.90 -2.61 14.72
CA GLY A 66 1.26 -1.46 14.10
C GLY A 66 1.66 -1.28 12.63
N THR A 67 2.91 -1.56 12.29
CA THR A 67 3.44 -1.53 10.91
C THR A 67 2.83 -2.66 10.08
N ALA A 68 2.87 -3.88 10.59
CA ALA A 68 2.46 -5.08 9.86
C ALA A 68 0.95 -5.12 9.63
N GLY A 69 0.18 -4.85 10.69
CA GLY A 69 -1.27 -4.78 10.63
C GLY A 69 -1.81 -3.47 10.06
N THR A 70 -0.94 -2.54 9.65
CA THR A 70 -1.32 -1.18 9.18
C THR A 70 -2.31 -0.51 10.14
N GLY A 71 -2.07 -0.64 11.44
CA GLY A 71 -2.97 -0.14 12.50
C GLY A 71 -2.50 1.16 13.16
N GLY A 72 -1.22 1.52 13.02
CA GLY A 72 -0.68 2.82 13.48
C GLY A 72 -0.63 3.03 14.99
N PHE A 73 -0.96 2.02 15.79
CA PHE A 73 -0.85 2.11 17.24
C PHE A 73 0.61 2.22 17.68
N ALA A 74 0.94 3.30 18.38
CA ALA A 74 2.24 3.57 18.95
C ALA A 74 2.24 3.34 20.48
N VAL A 75 3.43 3.12 21.05
CA VAL A 75 3.61 2.98 22.50
C VAL A 75 3.41 4.31 23.24
N TYR A 76 3.86 5.39 22.61
CA TYR A 76 3.85 6.74 23.18
C TYR A 76 2.88 7.67 22.44
N ASN A 77 2.40 8.70 23.15
CA ASN A 77 1.42 9.66 22.63
C ASN A 77 1.98 10.54 21.50
N ASP A 78 3.28 10.82 21.51
CA ASP A 78 4.02 11.53 20.46
C ASP A 78 4.40 10.60 19.28
N GLY A 79 3.92 9.35 19.29
CA GLY A 79 4.03 8.44 18.16
C GLY A 79 5.47 8.02 17.88
N ILE A 80 5.88 8.07 16.60
CA ILE A 80 7.25 7.73 16.19
C ILE A 80 8.23 8.86 16.52
N ALA A 81 7.74 10.09 16.77
CA ALA A 81 8.59 11.22 17.10
C ALA A 81 9.35 11.01 18.43
N HIS A 82 8.83 10.16 19.33
CA HIS A 82 9.46 9.81 20.60
C HIS A 82 10.92 9.37 20.47
N TYR A 83 11.22 8.61 19.43
CA TYR A 83 12.54 8.01 19.24
C TYR A 83 13.61 9.00 18.74
N ASN A 84 13.20 10.21 18.31
CA ASN A 84 14.10 11.29 17.89
C ASN A 84 15.22 10.83 16.93
N SER A 85 14.92 9.89 16.03
CA SER A 85 15.91 9.23 15.18
C SER A 85 15.38 9.12 13.75
N SER A 86 16.05 9.82 12.82
CA SER A 86 15.70 9.77 11.40
C SER A 86 15.77 8.35 10.83
N LEU A 87 16.68 7.53 11.34
CA LEU A 87 16.80 6.13 10.94
C LEU A 87 15.52 5.36 11.26
N ILE A 88 14.95 5.56 12.45
CA ILE A 88 13.69 4.92 12.86
C ILE A 88 12.53 5.44 11.99
N THR A 89 12.44 6.75 11.78
CA THR A 89 11.41 7.35 10.91
C THR A 89 11.42 6.72 9.51
N TYR A 90 12.58 6.59 8.89
CA TYR A 90 12.72 5.96 7.58
C TYR A 90 12.37 4.47 7.62
N LEU A 91 12.87 3.72 8.61
CA LEU A 91 12.58 2.28 8.72
C LEU A 91 11.09 2.01 8.88
N VAL A 92 10.38 2.80 9.69
CA VAL A 92 8.92 2.70 9.83
C VAL A 92 8.21 3.07 8.54
N SER A 93 8.64 4.14 7.86
CA SER A 93 8.08 4.56 6.57
C SER A 93 8.21 3.47 5.51
N PHE A 94 9.39 2.88 5.38
CA PHE A 94 9.61 1.75 4.47
C PHE A 94 8.84 0.51 4.91
N GLY A 95 8.77 0.24 6.20
CA GLY A 95 8.02 -0.88 6.75
C GLY A 95 6.55 -0.83 6.36
N VAL A 96 5.87 0.30 6.61
CA VAL A 96 4.46 0.43 6.26
C VAL A 96 4.24 0.31 4.76
N LEU A 97 5.14 0.87 3.93
CA LEU A 97 5.04 0.73 2.48
C LEU A 97 5.14 -0.72 2.03
N ILE A 98 6.06 -1.49 2.61
CA ILE A 98 6.26 -2.92 2.31
C ILE A 98 4.99 -3.70 2.66
N PHE A 99 4.39 -3.46 3.83
CA PHE A 99 3.12 -4.10 4.20
C PHE A 99 1.92 -3.63 3.36
N GLY A 100 2.00 -2.44 2.76
CA GLY A 100 1.02 -1.91 1.82
C GLY A 100 1.07 -2.51 0.40
N VAL A 101 2.09 -3.32 0.07
CA VAL A 101 2.22 -4.01 -1.21
C VAL A 101 1.46 -5.35 -1.20
N ASN A 102 1.03 -5.79 -2.38
CA ASN A 102 0.36 -7.07 -2.58
C ASN A 102 1.25 -8.26 -2.17
N PHE A 103 0.78 -9.06 -1.21
CA PHE A 103 1.55 -10.19 -0.66
C PHE A 103 1.86 -11.29 -1.68
N ASN A 104 1.06 -11.43 -2.74
CA ASN A 104 1.33 -12.38 -3.81
C ASN A 104 2.65 -12.06 -4.54
N LEU A 105 3.05 -10.78 -4.60
CA LEU A 105 4.31 -10.39 -5.23
C LEU A 105 5.53 -10.84 -4.42
N TYR A 106 5.43 -10.85 -3.09
CA TYR A 106 6.47 -11.40 -2.21
C TYR A 106 6.61 -12.91 -2.40
N TYR A 107 5.50 -13.62 -2.57
CA TYR A 107 5.55 -15.04 -2.91
C TYR A 107 6.24 -15.28 -4.27
N PHE A 108 5.95 -14.48 -5.30
CA PHE A 108 6.64 -14.58 -6.59
C PHE A 108 8.13 -14.23 -6.51
N LEU A 109 8.52 -13.31 -5.62
CA LEU A 109 9.92 -13.02 -5.30
C LEU A 109 10.62 -14.24 -4.69
N LEU A 110 9.97 -14.97 -3.77
CA LEU A 110 10.50 -16.21 -3.20
C LEU A 110 10.70 -17.31 -4.27
N LEU A 111 9.81 -17.36 -5.27
CA LEU A 111 9.96 -18.24 -6.45
C LEU A 111 10.98 -17.72 -7.49
N ARG A 112 11.74 -16.65 -7.18
CA ARG A 112 12.72 -15.99 -8.06
C ARG A 112 12.13 -15.48 -9.38
N LYS A 113 10.82 -15.18 -9.43
CA LYS A 113 10.14 -14.62 -10.61
C LYS A 113 10.20 -13.08 -10.62
N PHE A 114 11.40 -12.51 -10.52
CA PHE A 114 11.62 -11.06 -10.40
C PHE A 114 10.94 -10.24 -11.50
N LYS A 115 10.97 -10.71 -12.76
CA LYS A 115 10.35 -10.01 -13.89
C LYS A 115 8.82 -9.88 -13.74
N ALA A 116 8.17 -10.86 -13.12
CA ALA A 116 6.74 -10.81 -12.86
C ALA A 116 6.41 -9.85 -11.70
N SER A 117 7.24 -9.81 -10.66
CA SER A 117 7.02 -8.91 -9.51
C SER A 117 7.23 -7.44 -9.84
N PHE A 118 8.31 -7.10 -10.57
CA PHE A 118 8.59 -5.70 -10.95
C PHE A 118 7.86 -5.23 -12.21
N GLY A 119 7.34 -6.17 -13.00
CA GLY A 119 6.47 -5.88 -14.15
C GLY A 119 5.02 -5.59 -13.76
N ASP A 120 4.66 -5.75 -12.49
CA ASP A 120 3.30 -5.53 -12.01
C ASP A 120 2.92 -4.05 -12.07
N GLU A 121 1.80 -3.79 -12.74
CA GLU A 121 1.32 -2.45 -13.00
C GLU A 121 0.81 -1.77 -11.72
N GLU A 122 0.20 -2.53 -10.80
CA GLU A 122 -0.30 -2.02 -9.53
C GLU A 122 0.87 -1.57 -8.64
N LEU A 123 1.90 -2.39 -8.48
CA LEU A 123 3.10 -2.03 -7.72
C LEU A 123 3.76 -0.77 -8.28
N ARG A 124 3.94 -0.70 -9.61
CA ARG A 124 4.53 0.49 -10.24
C ARG A 124 3.69 1.73 -10.02
N THR A 125 2.37 1.61 -10.15
CA THR A 125 1.44 2.73 -9.93
C THR A 125 1.50 3.20 -8.47
N TYR A 126 1.48 2.26 -7.52
CA TYR A 126 1.61 2.55 -6.09
C TYR A 126 2.89 3.34 -5.78
N LEU A 127 4.04 2.87 -6.26
CA LEU A 127 5.33 3.56 -6.04
C LEU A 127 5.38 4.95 -6.69
N ILE A 128 4.78 5.11 -7.89
CA ILE A 128 4.68 6.42 -8.55
C ILE A 128 3.81 7.38 -7.74
N ILE A 129 2.68 6.93 -7.19
CA ILE A 129 1.81 7.74 -6.33
C ILE A 129 2.58 8.20 -5.09
N VAL A 130 3.27 7.29 -4.40
CA VAL A 130 4.08 7.61 -3.22
C VAL A 130 5.17 8.63 -3.55
N ALA A 131 5.94 8.39 -4.60
CA ALA A 131 7.04 9.27 -4.98
C ALA A 131 6.55 10.66 -5.40
N SER A 132 5.51 10.73 -6.24
CA SER A 132 4.95 12.01 -6.70
C SER A 132 4.32 12.82 -5.56
N ALA A 133 3.54 12.18 -4.68
CA ALA A 133 2.97 12.84 -3.52
C ALA A 133 4.04 13.35 -2.56
N THR A 134 5.08 12.55 -2.30
CA THR A 134 6.21 12.95 -1.45
C THR A 134 6.91 14.18 -2.01
N ILE A 135 7.18 14.22 -3.32
CA ILE A 135 7.83 15.36 -3.98
C ILE A 135 6.94 16.61 -3.89
N PHE A 136 5.65 16.51 -4.23
CA PHE A 136 4.76 17.67 -4.21
C PHE A 136 4.54 18.24 -2.81
N ILE A 137 4.38 17.38 -1.81
CA ILE A 137 4.27 17.80 -0.40
C ILE A 137 5.59 18.41 0.07
N CYS A 138 6.73 17.77 -0.22
CA CYS A 138 8.04 18.29 0.16
C CYS A 138 8.28 19.70 -0.39
N LEU A 139 8.02 19.92 -1.69
CA LEU A 139 8.14 21.25 -2.30
C LEU A 139 7.19 22.28 -1.66
N ASN A 140 5.97 21.87 -1.31
CA ASN A 140 4.97 22.75 -0.74
C ASN A 140 5.28 23.15 0.71
N VAL A 141 5.84 22.24 1.50
CA VAL A 141 6.10 22.40 2.94
C VAL A 141 7.54 22.88 3.22
N PHE A 142 8.42 22.91 2.22
CA PHE A 142 9.83 23.31 2.35
C PHE A 142 10.05 24.66 3.06
N HIS A 143 9.16 25.64 2.85
CA HIS A 143 9.25 26.96 3.49
C HIS A 143 9.07 26.93 5.03
N ILE A 144 8.47 25.85 5.57
CA ILE A 144 8.20 25.67 7.00
C ILE A 144 9.43 25.11 7.72
N TYR A 145 10.05 24.06 7.17
CA TYR A 145 11.17 23.38 7.83
C TYR A 145 12.55 23.91 7.41
N GLN A 146 12.67 24.50 6.22
CA GLN A 146 13.88 25.13 5.66
C GLN A 146 15.13 24.22 5.54
N ASP A 147 15.06 22.97 5.98
CA ASP A 147 16.03 21.91 5.73
C ASP A 147 15.46 20.84 4.80
N LEU A 148 16.17 20.54 3.71
CA LEU A 148 15.67 19.61 2.69
C LEU A 148 15.59 18.16 3.22
N SER A 149 16.55 17.74 4.04
CA SER A 149 16.60 16.38 4.56
C SER A 149 15.44 16.12 5.51
N GLN A 150 15.19 17.06 6.43
CA GLN A 150 14.08 17.01 7.38
C GLN A 150 12.73 17.11 6.66
N THR A 151 12.60 18.02 5.69
CA THR A 151 11.34 18.16 4.93
C THR A 151 11.01 16.88 4.19
N LEU A 152 12.01 16.25 3.56
CA LEU A 152 11.84 15.00 2.83
C LEU A 152 11.48 13.85 3.78
N GLU A 153 12.14 13.75 4.93
CA GLU A 153 11.86 12.74 5.96
C GLU A 153 10.40 12.81 6.41
N ILE A 154 9.95 13.98 6.86
CA ILE A 154 8.58 14.16 7.37
C ILE A 154 7.55 13.94 6.25
N SER A 155 7.80 14.47 5.06
CA SER A 155 6.90 14.31 3.90
C SER A 155 6.76 12.84 3.50
N PHE A 156 7.88 12.12 3.42
CA PHE A 156 7.89 10.71 3.07
C PHE A 156 7.20 9.85 4.13
N PHE A 157 7.44 10.15 5.41
CA PHE A 157 6.79 9.45 6.52
C PHE A 157 5.28 9.62 6.47
N GLN A 158 4.79 10.84 6.30
CA GLN A 158 3.36 11.13 6.27
C GLN A 158 2.68 10.50 5.04
N VAL A 159 3.28 10.63 3.86
CA VAL A 159 2.77 9.99 2.64
C VAL A 159 2.70 8.48 2.81
N SER A 160 3.77 7.86 3.32
CA SER A 160 3.85 6.41 3.50
C SER A 160 2.78 5.90 4.48
N ASN A 161 2.59 6.58 5.61
CA ASN A 161 1.62 6.17 6.62
C ASN A 161 0.17 6.38 6.21
N ILE A 162 -0.11 7.45 5.46
CA ILE A 162 -1.47 7.83 5.10
C ILE A 162 -1.95 7.00 3.90
N ILE A 163 -1.09 6.77 2.89
CA ILE A 163 -1.47 5.92 1.75
C ILE A 163 -1.66 4.45 2.16
N THR A 164 -0.89 3.94 3.13
CA THR A 164 -1.06 2.56 3.62
C THR A 164 -2.16 2.44 4.66
N THR A 165 -2.85 3.56 4.96
CA THR A 165 -3.84 3.70 6.04
C THR A 165 -3.32 3.22 7.39
N THR A 166 -2.01 3.27 7.62
CA THR A 166 -1.41 2.88 8.90
C THR A 166 -1.67 3.95 9.95
N GLY A 167 -1.36 5.21 9.62
CA GLY A 167 -1.69 6.34 10.50
C GLY A 167 -0.78 6.52 11.72
N PHE A 168 0.50 6.13 11.66
CA PHE A 168 1.44 6.58 12.70
C PHE A 168 1.55 8.12 12.68
N GLY A 169 1.55 8.74 13.87
CA GLY A 169 1.73 10.18 14.03
C GLY A 169 3.21 10.60 14.02
N PHE A 170 3.50 11.71 13.32
CA PHE A 170 4.83 12.33 13.29
C PHE A 170 4.74 13.80 12.85
N GLY A 171 4.89 14.73 13.80
CA GLY A 171 4.71 16.17 13.54
C GLY A 171 3.26 16.60 13.37
N ASP A 172 3.06 17.90 13.17
CA ASP A 172 1.72 18.51 13.06
C ASP A 172 1.35 18.80 11.60
N ILE A 173 0.55 17.89 11.02
CA ILE A 173 -0.01 18.02 9.67
C ILE A 173 -1.10 19.10 9.57
N THR A 174 -1.67 19.56 10.69
CA THR A 174 -2.72 20.61 10.66
C THR A 174 -2.14 21.98 10.36
N ALA A 175 -0.86 22.18 10.66
CA ALA A 175 -0.11 23.39 10.33
C ALA A 175 0.34 23.45 8.86
N TRP A 176 0.20 22.36 8.09
CA TRP A 176 0.64 22.31 6.70
C TRP A 176 -0.29 23.09 5.77
N PRO A 177 0.20 23.59 4.63
CA PRO A 177 -0.66 24.27 3.67
C PRO A 177 -1.77 23.35 3.16
N LEU A 178 -2.90 23.95 2.83
CA LEU A 178 -4.12 23.24 2.42
C LEU A 178 -3.88 22.29 1.24
N PHE A 179 -2.97 22.64 0.32
CA PHE A 179 -2.58 21.79 -0.81
C PHE A 179 -2.05 20.43 -0.36
N SER A 180 -1.11 20.40 0.59
CA SER A 180 -0.55 19.16 1.14
C SER A 180 -1.60 18.35 1.90
N GLN A 181 -2.47 19.01 2.67
CA GLN A 181 -3.57 18.34 3.39
C GLN A 181 -4.53 17.65 2.41
N PHE A 182 -4.87 18.29 1.29
CA PHE A 182 -5.71 17.69 0.25
C PHE A 182 -5.06 16.47 -0.40
N ILE A 183 -3.75 16.52 -0.69
CA ILE A 183 -3.03 15.35 -1.23
C ILE A 183 -3.13 14.20 -0.25
N LEU A 184 -2.84 14.43 1.03
CA LEU A 184 -2.92 13.41 2.08
C LEU A 184 -4.34 12.82 2.20
N LEU A 185 -5.37 13.65 2.12
CA LEU A 185 -6.76 13.21 2.16
C LEU A 185 -7.11 12.30 0.96
N ILE A 186 -6.62 12.63 -0.25
CA ILE A 186 -6.80 11.78 -1.43
C ILE A 186 -6.07 10.44 -1.26
N LEU A 187 -4.83 10.46 -0.73
CA LEU A 187 -4.06 9.24 -0.48
C LEU A 187 -4.77 8.30 0.50
N MET A 188 -5.38 8.86 1.54
CA MET A 188 -6.17 8.11 2.52
C MET A 188 -7.34 7.36 1.86
N CYS A 189 -7.99 7.96 0.87
CA CYS A 189 -9.06 7.30 0.11
C CYS A 189 -8.54 6.21 -0.83
N ILE A 190 -7.39 6.42 -1.49
CA ILE A 190 -6.81 5.46 -2.43
C ILE A 190 -6.37 4.18 -1.70
N GLY A 191 -5.61 4.31 -0.61
CA GLY A 191 -5.12 3.16 0.14
C GLY A 191 -3.96 2.40 -0.54
N GLY A 192 -3.62 1.22 0.00
CA GLY A 192 -2.56 0.36 -0.51
C GLY A 192 -2.97 -0.55 -1.68
N SER A 193 -2.12 -1.52 -2.02
CA SER A 193 -2.42 -2.49 -3.08
C SER A 193 -3.51 -3.50 -2.68
N ALA A 194 -4.15 -4.13 -3.65
CA ALA A 194 -5.01 -5.29 -3.41
C ALA A 194 -4.20 -6.46 -2.85
N GLY A 195 -4.75 -7.18 -1.86
CA GLY A 195 -4.03 -8.26 -1.18
C GLY A 195 -2.89 -7.80 -0.26
N SER A 196 -2.89 -6.52 0.13
CA SER A 196 -2.08 -5.97 1.24
C SER A 196 -2.92 -5.87 2.53
N THR A 197 -2.28 -5.55 3.65
CA THR A 197 -2.96 -5.31 4.94
C THR A 197 -3.61 -3.94 5.03
N ALA A 198 -3.23 -2.99 4.16
CA ALA A 198 -3.77 -1.64 4.10
C ALA A 198 -5.29 -1.61 3.82
N GLY A 199 -5.94 -0.49 4.07
CA GLY A 199 -7.34 -0.23 3.76
C GLY A 199 -7.56 0.50 2.43
N GLY A 200 -8.68 1.23 2.35
CA GLY A 200 -9.03 2.15 1.25
C GLY A 200 -9.69 1.51 0.02
N LEU A 201 -9.85 2.30 -1.04
CA LEU A 201 -10.41 1.84 -2.32
C LEU A 201 -9.53 0.81 -3.02
N LYS A 202 -8.22 0.83 -2.73
CA LYS A 202 -7.13 0.10 -3.36
C LYS A 202 -6.64 0.73 -4.66
N VAL A 203 -5.32 0.70 -4.84
CA VAL A 203 -4.63 1.23 -6.05
C VAL A 203 -5.19 0.61 -7.33
N VAL A 204 -5.43 -0.71 -7.37
CA VAL A 204 -6.00 -1.37 -8.54
C VAL A 204 -7.37 -0.80 -8.96
N ARG A 205 -8.24 -0.43 -8.01
CA ARG A 205 -9.56 0.13 -8.33
C ARG A 205 -9.43 1.55 -8.88
N CYS A 206 -8.54 2.35 -8.29
CA CYS A 206 -8.22 3.68 -8.82
C CYS A 206 -7.70 3.60 -10.26
N LEU A 207 -6.78 2.67 -10.54
CA LEU A 207 -6.25 2.43 -11.88
C LEU A 207 -7.35 2.03 -12.87
N MET A 208 -8.27 1.14 -12.47
CA MET A 208 -9.41 0.75 -13.30
C MET A 208 -10.34 1.94 -13.59
N LEU A 209 -10.70 2.73 -12.59
CA LEU A 209 -11.57 3.90 -12.74
C LEU A 209 -10.98 4.92 -13.72
N VAL A 210 -9.67 5.20 -13.62
CA VAL A 210 -8.98 6.10 -14.55
C VAL A 210 -9.02 5.56 -15.98
N ARG A 211 -8.84 4.25 -16.16
CA ARG A 211 -8.91 3.61 -17.49
C ARG A 211 -10.34 3.59 -18.04
N ILE A 212 -11.35 3.34 -17.20
CA ILE A 212 -12.77 3.40 -17.57
C ILE A 212 -13.11 4.82 -18.03
N ALA A 213 -12.76 5.84 -17.24
CA ALA A 213 -13.00 7.23 -17.58
C ALA A 213 -12.31 7.62 -18.91
N LYS A 214 -11.05 7.22 -19.09
CA LYS A 214 -10.32 7.44 -20.35
C LYS A 214 -11.01 6.78 -21.53
N ASN A 215 -11.44 5.52 -21.38
CA ASN A 215 -12.15 4.80 -22.43
C ASN A 215 -13.51 5.44 -22.74
N GLN A 216 -14.21 5.94 -21.74
CA GLN A 216 -15.48 6.65 -21.94
C GLN A 216 -15.29 7.94 -22.74
N VAL A 217 -14.27 8.74 -22.41
CA VAL A 217 -13.93 9.96 -23.17
C VAL A 217 -13.58 9.61 -24.62
N LEU A 218 -12.77 8.58 -24.85
CA LEU A 218 -12.39 8.13 -26.18
C LEU A 218 -13.57 7.56 -26.98
N SER A 219 -14.51 6.87 -26.32
CA SER A 219 -15.73 6.37 -26.93
C SER A 219 -16.64 7.51 -27.39
N THR A 220 -16.78 8.56 -26.57
CA THR A 220 -17.53 9.77 -26.95
C THR A 220 -16.90 10.48 -28.15
N LEU A 221 -15.57 10.54 -28.24
CA LEU A 221 -14.85 11.13 -29.38
C LEU A 221 -14.85 10.24 -30.63
N SER A 222 -14.99 8.92 -30.47
CA SER A 222 -14.89 7.95 -31.57
C SER A 222 -15.85 6.78 -31.34
N PRO A 223 -17.16 6.96 -31.61
CA PRO A 223 -18.21 6.01 -31.21
C PRO A 223 -18.15 4.64 -31.90
N LYS A 224 -17.35 4.48 -32.97
CA LYS A 224 -17.13 3.19 -33.65
C LYS A 224 -15.92 2.41 -33.11
N ARG A 225 -15.18 2.95 -32.13
CA ARG A 225 -13.98 2.30 -31.59
C ARG A 225 -14.35 1.33 -30.48
N VAL A 226 -14.06 0.04 -30.66
CA VAL A 226 -14.17 -0.96 -29.60
C VAL A 226 -12.98 -0.80 -28.66
N LEU A 227 -13.23 -0.43 -27.41
CA LEU A 227 -12.21 -0.22 -26.38
C LEU A 227 -12.33 -1.34 -25.34
N THR A 228 -11.24 -2.08 -25.11
CA THR A 228 -11.15 -3.11 -24.07
C THR A 228 -10.29 -2.63 -22.91
N LEU A 229 -10.75 -2.87 -21.68
CA LEU A 229 -10.00 -2.60 -20.47
C LEU A 229 -8.98 -3.71 -20.26
N HIS A 230 -7.72 -3.34 -20.12
CA HIS A 230 -6.67 -4.25 -19.73
C HIS A 230 -6.16 -3.84 -18.35
N VAL A 231 -5.72 -4.79 -17.53
CA VAL A 231 -4.88 -4.59 -16.33
C VAL A 231 -3.88 -5.73 -16.32
N ASN A 232 -2.58 -5.45 -16.14
CA ASN A 232 -1.53 -6.46 -16.21
C ASN A 232 -1.62 -7.35 -17.47
N HIS A 233 -1.85 -6.73 -18.64
CA HIS A 233 -2.03 -7.37 -19.95
C HIS A 233 -3.21 -8.35 -20.07
N SER A 234 -4.09 -8.41 -19.07
CA SER A 234 -5.30 -9.26 -19.08
C SER A 234 -6.53 -8.39 -19.33
N VAL A 235 -7.44 -8.86 -20.18
CA VAL A 235 -8.72 -8.17 -20.43
C VAL A 235 -9.60 -8.31 -19.20
N ILE A 236 -10.11 -7.19 -18.68
CA ILE A 236 -11.10 -7.19 -17.61
C ILE A 236 -12.49 -7.35 -18.22
N ASP A 237 -13.28 -8.24 -17.64
CA ASP A 237 -14.66 -8.46 -18.04
C ASP A 237 -15.55 -7.27 -17.68
N LYS A 238 -16.59 -7.00 -18.48
CA LYS A 238 -17.42 -5.80 -18.34
C LYS A 238 -18.20 -5.74 -17.02
N ASP A 239 -18.38 -6.88 -16.37
CA ASP A 239 -19.13 -7.03 -15.13
C ASP A 239 -18.27 -6.84 -13.86
N THR A 240 -16.99 -6.49 -14.01
CA THR A 240 -16.01 -6.32 -12.89
C THR A 240 -15.76 -4.85 -12.56
#